data_AF-A6QCH2-F1
#
_entry.id   AF-A6QCH2-F1
#
_cell.length_a   1.000
_cell.length_b   1.000
_cell.length_c   1.000
_cell.angle_alpha   90.00
_cell.angle_beta   90.00
_cell.angle_gamma   90.00
#
_symmetry.space_group_name_H-M   'P 1'
#
loop_
_entity.id
_entity.type
_entity.pdbx_description
1 polymer ?
#
loop_
_entity_poly.entity_id
_entity_poly.type
_entity_poly.pdbx_seq_one_letter_code
_entity_poly.pdbx_strand_id
1 'polypeptide(L)'
;MYPMWKILIFLFLFLLSGCSINSLTMWGELDKVHVVKSTPYVKHYRAYFQRTDLHTIQKSKKYLFFYNKHTKDLAILLHPTYKYVLYSFSHPNLVIKINSDRKHGYRHMLKILKRKGYRVISPHSVGYTTHIALRRYKKVKTILVEVKDYQHLQSLYKKAIRTYNAKGIKHIQTRLPKVLIDSYYTKYKAQATTWEQSEQVEIIASKLRLNEPIPEKEEISQKKEVEAKITTDIEENNTEQLYTYYLKNASYYELNNFLSSSEARSTFSTTQYNNLKIRNQRLEEKNLLENGSLEELITTYKKDKSPIYKQKIMQRIKEIQQNE
;
A
#
# COMPACT_ATOMS: atom_id res chain seq x y z
N MET A 1 51.95 -52.57 23.36
CA MET A 1 51.91 -51.13 23.03
C MET A 1 50.92 -50.91 21.89
N TYR A 2 49.67 -50.62 22.23
CA TYR A 2 48.65 -50.28 21.23
C TYR A 2 48.96 -48.89 20.64
N PRO A 3 48.78 -48.69 19.32
CA PRO A 3 49.26 -47.49 18.66
C PRO A 3 48.35 -46.31 19.02
N MET A 4 48.76 -45.51 20.01
CA MET A 4 48.12 -44.23 20.39
C MET A 4 47.91 -43.30 19.19
N TRP A 5 48.66 -43.49 18.11
CA TRP A 5 48.55 -42.68 16.91
C TRP A 5 47.22 -42.88 16.15
N LYS A 6 46.61 -44.08 16.21
CA LYS A 6 45.31 -44.33 15.56
C LYS A 6 44.16 -43.60 16.28
N ILE A 7 44.26 -43.43 17.59
CA ILE A 7 43.28 -42.68 18.40
C ILE A 7 43.39 -41.18 18.12
N LEU A 8 44.62 -40.68 17.95
CA LEU A 8 44.89 -39.27 17.68
C LEU A 8 44.38 -38.82 16.29
N ILE A 9 44.48 -39.69 15.28
CA ILE A 9 43.94 -39.44 13.93
C ILE A 9 42.41 -39.47 13.92
N PHE A 10 41.79 -40.37 14.69
CA PHE A 10 40.33 -40.44 14.82
C PHE A 10 39.75 -39.19 15.51
N LEU A 11 40.46 -38.64 16.50
CA LEU A 11 40.09 -37.41 17.20
C LEU A 11 40.25 -36.16 16.30
N PHE A 12 41.27 -36.13 15.44
CA PHE A 12 41.46 -35.03 14.48
C PHE A 12 40.38 -35.01 13.38
N LEU A 13 39.90 -36.18 12.94
CA LEU A 13 38.78 -36.30 12.00
C LEU A 13 37.43 -35.89 12.62
N PHE A 14 37.24 -36.16 13.92
CA PHE A 14 36.06 -35.69 14.66
C PHE A 14 36.07 -34.17 14.92
N LEU A 15 37.26 -33.56 15.06
CA LEU A 15 37.41 -32.11 15.23
C LEU A 15 37.23 -31.34 13.90
N LEU A 16 37.57 -31.96 12.76
CA LEU A 16 37.36 -31.36 11.42
C LEU A 16 35.94 -31.53 10.88
N SER A 17 35.11 -32.39 11.48
CA SER A 17 33.69 -32.52 11.15
C SER A 17 32.78 -31.52 11.91
N GLY A 18 33.39 -30.64 12.73
CA GLY A 18 32.70 -29.53 13.43
C GLY A 18 32.49 -28.26 12.58
N CYS A 19 33.03 -28.18 11.37
CA CYS A 19 32.67 -27.10 10.44
C CYS A 19 31.35 -27.46 9.74
N SER A 20 30.26 -26.93 10.31
CA SER A 20 28.88 -27.14 9.86
C SER A 20 28.71 -27.19 8.34
N ILE A 21 28.16 -28.30 7.84
CA ILE A 21 27.56 -28.42 6.49
C ILE A 21 26.19 -27.69 6.46
N ASN A 22 26.02 -26.62 7.23
CA ASN A 22 24.82 -25.77 7.16
C ASN A 22 24.78 -24.90 5.88
N SER A 23 25.79 -24.94 5.01
CA SER A 23 25.79 -24.16 3.77
C SER A 23 25.08 -24.85 2.60
N LEU A 24 24.93 -26.19 2.61
CA LEU A 24 24.43 -26.91 1.44
C LEU A 24 22.90 -26.84 1.28
N THR A 25 22.16 -26.64 2.37
CA THR A 25 20.70 -26.45 2.34
C THR A 25 20.27 -25.01 2.11
N MET A 26 21.20 -24.03 2.13
CA MET A 26 20.85 -22.60 2.13
C MET A 26 20.78 -21.92 0.75
N TRP A 27 21.27 -22.56 -0.31
CA TRP A 27 21.15 -22.04 -1.69
C TRP A 27 19.74 -22.18 -2.27
N GLY A 28 18.90 -23.01 -1.64
CA GLY A 28 17.56 -23.32 -2.13
C GLY A 28 16.54 -22.18 -2.05
N GLU A 29 16.86 -21.07 -1.36
CA GLU A 29 15.93 -19.96 -1.15
C GLU A 29 16.15 -18.74 -2.07
N LEU A 30 17.38 -18.56 -2.56
CA LEU A 30 17.71 -17.47 -3.50
C LEU A 30 17.12 -17.75 -4.87
N ASP A 31 16.77 -16.69 -5.60
CA ASP A 31 16.21 -16.75 -6.94
C ASP A 31 14.97 -17.66 -7.05
N LYS A 32 14.19 -17.72 -5.97
CA LYS A 32 12.91 -18.40 -5.91
C LYS A 32 11.86 -17.53 -5.26
N VAL A 33 10.61 -17.74 -5.68
CA VAL A 33 9.45 -17.14 -5.06
C VAL A 33 8.96 -18.06 -3.95
N HIS A 34 8.66 -17.48 -2.79
CA HIS A 34 8.13 -18.19 -1.64
C HIS A 34 6.76 -17.63 -1.27
N VAL A 35 5.83 -18.51 -0.89
CA VAL A 35 4.55 -18.11 -0.32
C VAL A 35 4.74 -17.88 1.16
N VAL A 36 4.66 -16.62 1.60
CA VAL A 36 4.85 -16.23 3.01
C VAL A 36 3.56 -16.40 3.81
N LYS A 37 2.43 -16.02 3.21
CA LYS A 37 1.11 -16.11 3.85
C LYS A 37 0.04 -16.30 2.79
N SER A 38 -0.93 -17.16 3.06
CA SER A 38 -2.10 -17.35 2.20
C SER A 38 -3.35 -17.27 3.07
N THR A 39 -4.21 -16.29 2.79
CA THR A 39 -5.54 -16.18 3.38
C THR A 39 -6.59 -16.19 2.26
N PRO A 40 -7.90 -16.32 2.59
CA PRO A 40 -8.96 -16.26 1.58
C PRO A 40 -8.95 -14.96 0.75
N TYR A 41 -8.42 -13.86 1.31
CA TYR A 41 -8.48 -12.54 0.67
C TYR A 41 -7.14 -12.04 0.16
N VAL A 42 -6.01 -12.54 0.69
CA VAL A 42 -4.68 -12.05 0.36
C VAL A 42 -3.68 -13.20 0.31
N LYS A 43 -2.91 -13.26 -0.78
CA LYS A 43 -1.71 -14.10 -0.87
C LYS A 43 -0.48 -13.21 -0.86
N HIS A 44 0.46 -13.49 0.02
CA HIS A 44 1.72 -12.76 0.17
C HIS A 44 2.87 -13.65 -0.29
N TYR A 45 3.64 -13.13 -1.24
CA TYR A 45 4.82 -13.76 -1.79
C TYR A 45 6.06 -12.93 -1.49
N ARG A 46 7.19 -13.62 -1.32
CA ARG A 46 8.50 -13.00 -1.12
C ARG A 46 9.55 -13.71 -1.95
N ALA A 47 10.45 -12.94 -2.54
CA ALA A 47 11.60 -13.46 -3.26
C ALA A 47 12.85 -12.64 -2.95
N TYR A 48 13.99 -13.31 -2.90
CA TYR A 48 15.31 -12.70 -2.81
C TYR A 48 16.08 -13.00 -4.09
N PHE A 49 16.16 -12.02 -4.99
CA PHE A 49 16.87 -12.19 -6.25
C PHE A 49 18.29 -11.67 -6.16
N GLN A 50 19.27 -12.46 -6.57
CA GLN A 50 20.65 -12.02 -6.58
C GLN A 50 20.81 -10.83 -7.56
N ARG A 51 21.53 -9.78 -7.12
CA ARG A 51 21.61 -8.51 -7.88
C ARG A 51 22.97 -8.18 -8.48
N THR A 52 23.98 -9.01 -8.24
CA THR A 52 25.36 -8.79 -8.71
C THR A 52 25.42 -8.74 -10.24
N ASP A 53 24.70 -9.63 -10.91
CA ASP A 53 24.83 -9.85 -12.36
C ASP A 53 23.57 -9.43 -13.14
N LEU A 54 22.74 -8.59 -12.52
CA LEU A 54 21.52 -8.08 -13.15
C LEU A 54 21.83 -6.90 -14.06
N HIS A 55 21.68 -7.15 -15.37
CA HIS A 55 21.69 -6.13 -16.40
C HIS A 55 20.37 -5.34 -16.41
N THR A 56 20.43 -4.15 -17.00
CA THR A 56 19.23 -3.36 -17.26
C THR A 56 18.44 -4.00 -18.42
N ILE A 57 17.11 -3.88 -18.35
CA ILE A 57 16.18 -4.44 -19.35
C ILE A 57 15.75 -3.32 -20.30
N GLN A 58 15.27 -2.21 -19.75
CA GLN A 58 14.79 -1.05 -20.51
C GLN A 58 14.86 0.21 -19.64
N LYS A 59 15.31 1.35 -20.20
CA LYS A 59 15.32 2.66 -19.54
C LYS A 59 15.89 2.59 -18.10
N SER A 60 17.05 1.97 -17.95
CA SER A 60 17.75 1.77 -16.67
C SER A 60 17.05 0.89 -15.63
N LYS A 61 15.90 0.27 -15.94
CA LYS A 61 15.20 -0.65 -15.03
C LYS A 61 15.87 -2.02 -15.02
N LYS A 62 16.14 -2.57 -13.83
CA LYS A 62 16.71 -3.92 -13.63
C LYS A 62 15.66 -5.04 -13.58
N TYR A 63 14.38 -4.67 -13.48
CA TYR A 63 13.26 -5.61 -13.46
C TYR A 63 12.05 -5.00 -14.17
N LEU A 64 11.15 -5.87 -14.65
CA LEU A 64 9.85 -5.49 -15.19
C LEU A 64 8.79 -6.45 -14.67
N PHE A 65 7.58 -5.94 -14.40
CA PHE A 65 6.44 -6.77 -14.08
C PHE A 65 5.65 -7.13 -15.33
N PHE A 66 5.25 -8.39 -15.39
CA PHE A 66 4.37 -8.92 -16.42
C PHE A 66 3.15 -9.56 -15.76
N TYR A 67 2.04 -9.56 -16.49
CA TYR A 67 0.82 -10.20 -16.04
C TYR A 67 0.20 -11.04 -17.16
N ASN A 68 -0.24 -12.24 -16.80
CA ASN A 68 -1.04 -13.10 -17.66
C ASN A 68 -2.50 -13.05 -17.20
N LYS A 69 -3.37 -12.50 -18.06
CA LYS A 69 -4.80 -12.31 -17.75
C LYS A 69 -5.57 -13.62 -17.63
N HIS A 70 -5.17 -14.65 -18.37
CA HIS A 70 -5.86 -15.94 -18.39
C HIS A 70 -5.60 -16.73 -17.11
N THR A 71 -4.33 -16.80 -16.70
CA THR A 71 -3.92 -17.52 -15.48
C THR A 71 -3.97 -16.65 -14.22
N LYS A 72 -4.32 -15.36 -14.37
CA LYS A 72 -4.30 -14.33 -13.32
C LYS A 72 -2.95 -14.20 -12.61
N ASP A 73 -1.87 -14.40 -13.36
CA ASP A 73 -0.54 -14.51 -12.80
C ASP A 73 0.28 -13.24 -12.96
N LEU A 74 0.69 -12.64 -11.84
CA LEU A 74 1.75 -11.63 -11.83
C LEU A 74 3.12 -12.32 -11.81
N ALA A 75 4.05 -11.82 -12.62
CA ALA A 75 5.40 -12.32 -12.71
C ALA A 75 6.43 -11.18 -12.79
N ILE A 76 7.65 -11.43 -12.33
CA ILE A 76 8.77 -10.50 -12.42
C ILE A 76 9.83 -11.02 -13.39
N LEU A 77 10.22 -10.16 -14.33
CA LEU A 77 11.29 -10.42 -15.28
C LEU A 77 12.60 -9.80 -14.79
N LEU A 78 13.66 -10.60 -14.80
CA LEU A 78 15.03 -10.20 -14.52
C LEU A 78 15.92 -10.55 -15.72
N HIS A 79 17.09 -9.90 -15.82
CA HIS A 79 18.07 -10.15 -16.87
C HIS A 79 19.45 -10.47 -16.27
N PRO A 80 19.63 -11.68 -15.69
CA PRO A 80 20.94 -12.15 -15.28
C PRO A 80 21.80 -12.53 -16.49
N THR A 81 22.95 -11.89 -16.63
CA THR A 81 23.97 -12.19 -17.64
C THR A 81 23.42 -12.31 -19.07
N TYR A 82 23.29 -13.53 -19.62
CA TYR A 82 22.88 -13.81 -21.01
C TYR A 82 21.48 -14.42 -21.13
N LYS A 83 20.59 -14.19 -20.16
CA LYS A 83 19.21 -14.70 -20.22
C LYS A 83 18.24 -13.80 -19.49
N TYR A 84 17.05 -13.66 -20.07
CA TYR A 84 15.90 -13.15 -19.36
C TYR A 84 15.24 -14.29 -18.60
N VAL A 85 14.90 -14.05 -17.32
CA VAL A 85 14.25 -15.03 -16.46
C VAL A 85 13.00 -14.41 -15.86
N LEU A 86 11.85 -15.02 -16.15
CA LEU A 86 10.55 -14.62 -15.65
C LEU A 86 10.13 -15.58 -14.52
N TYR A 87 9.92 -15.03 -13.34
CA TYR A 87 9.47 -15.75 -12.15
C TYR A 87 7.99 -15.46 -11.88
N SER A 88 7.17 -16.51 -11.83
CA SER A 88 5.75 -16.41 -11.51
C SER A 88 5.53 -16.27 -10.00
N PHE A 89 4.65 -15.36 -9.58
CA PHE A 89 4.25 -15.26 -8.18
C PHE A 89 3.13 -16.24 -7.82
N SER A 90 2.17 -16.44 -8.73
CA SER A 90 1.00 -17.31 -8.46
C SER A 90 1.34 -18.79 -8.63
N HIS A 91 2.38 -19.09 -9.41
CA HIS A 91 2.90 -20.44 -9.64
C HIS A 91 4.41 -20.44 -9.35
N PRO A 92 4.85 -20.46 -8.08
CA PRO A 92 6.25 -20.26 -7.71
C PRO A 92 7.27 -21.21 -8.36
N ASN A 93 6.82 -22.39 -8.78
CA ASN A 93 7.64 -23.39 -9.47
C ASN A 93 7.79 -23.11 -10.98
N LEU A 94 6.98 -22.21 -11.54
CA LEU A 94 7.01 -21.85 -12.95
C LEU A 94 8.04 -20.73 -13.18
N VAL A 95 9.15 -21.09 -13.84
CA VAL A 95 10.21 -20.17 -14.25
C VAL A 95 10.41 -20.27 -15.75
N ILE A 96 10.26 -19.14 -16.47
CA ILE A 96 10.47 -19.08 -17.92
C ILE A 96 11.83 -18.44 -18.18
N LYS A 97 12.71 -19.17 -18.86
CA LYS A 97 14.05 -18.71 -19.26
C LYS A 97 14.05 -18.44 -20.77
N ILE A 98 14.59 -17.28 -21.17
CA ILE A 98 14.73 -16.87 -22.56
C ILE A 98 16.17 -16.42 -22.76
N ASN A 99 16.88 -17.00 -23.71
CA ASN A 99 18.26 -16.61 -23.98
C ASN A 99 18.34 -15.17 -24.51
N SER A 100 19.40 -14.47 -24.12
CA SER A 100 19.69 -13.10 -24.52
C SER A 100 21.06 -13.09 -25.17
N ASP A 101 21.09 -12.84 -26.48
CA ASP A 101 22.31 -12.71 -27.29
C ASP A 101 22.19 -11.50 -28.22
N ARG A 102 23.21 -11.29 -29.09
CA ARG A 102 23.24 -10.16 -30.03
C ARG A 102 22.03 -10.11 -30.98
N LYS A 103 21.41 -11.25 -31.31
CA LYS A 103 20.23 -11.37 -32.18
C LYS A 103 18.92 -11.34 -31.37
N HIS A 104 18.96 -11.80 -30.12
CA HIS A 104 17.79 -12.05 -29.27
C HIS A 104 17.69 -11.11 -28.07
N GLY A 105 17.58 -9.81 -28.33
CA GLY A 105 17.43 -8.78 -27.29
C GLY A 105 15.99 -8.56 -26.79
N TYR A 106 15.77 -7.39 -26.18
CA TYR A 106 14.51 -7.00 -25.52
C TYR A 106 13.24 -7.23 -26.36
N ARG A 107 13.24 -6.85 -27.66
CA ARG A 107 12.06 -7.02 -28.54
C ARG A 107 11.71 -8.49 -28.77
N HIS A 108 12.72 -9.35 -28.89
CA HIS A 108 12.54 -10.79 -29.08
C HIS A 108 11.92 -11.41 -27.82
N MET A 109 12.47 -11.08 -26.64
CA MET A 109 11.91 -11.48 -25.34
C MET A 109 10.44 -11.07 -25.20
N LEU A 110 10.10 -9.81 -25.51
CA LEU A 110 8.71 -9.34 -25.45
C LEU A 110 7.77 -10.15 -26.35
N LYS A 111 8.21 -10.50 -27.57
CA LYS A 111 7.43 -11.32 -28.51
C LYS A 111 7.17 -12.72 -27.95
N ILE A 112 8.17 -13.35 -27.36
CA ILE A 112 8.02 -14.67 -26.70
C ILE A 112 7.03 -14.59 -25.54
N LEU A 113 7.18 -13.60 -24.64
CA LEU A 113 6.30 -13.45 -23.49
C LEU A 113 4.86 -13.13 -23.89
N LYS A 114 4.66 -12.29 -24.92
CA LYS A 114 3.33 -11.99 -25.47
C LYS A 114 2.65 -13.26 -26.00
N ARG A 115 3.38 -14.15 -26.69
CA ARG A 115 2.85 -15.45 -27.15
C ARG A 115 2.47 -16.36 -26.00
N LYS A 116 3.19 -16.27 -24.86
CA LYS A 116 2.86 -16.98 -23.61
C LYS A 116 1.78 -16.27 -22.77
N GLY A 117 1.13 -15.22 -23.30
CA GLY A 117 0.03 -14.50 -22.64
C GLY A 117 0.47 -13.41 -21.65
N TYR A 118 1.77 -13.18 -21.47
CA TYR A 118 2.30 -12.18 -20.55
C TYR A 118 2.43 -10.81 -21.22
N ARG A 119 1.94 -9.77 -20.54
CA ARG A 119 2.07 -8.35 -20.96
C ARG A 119 2.68 -7.52 -19.84
N VAL A 120 3.51 -6.54 -20.19
CA VAL A 120 4.07 -5.58 -19.23
C VAL A 120 2.93 -4.79 -18.60
N ILE A 121 2.91 -4.68 -17.27
CA ILE A 121 1.85 -3.95 -16.56
C ILE A 121 2.36 -3.35 -15.24
N SER A 122 1.62 -2.38 -14.71
CA SER A 122 1.76 -1.96 -13.31
C SER A 122 1.02 -2.96 -12.41
N PRO A 123 1.65 -3.52 -11.36
CA PRO A 123 0.98 -4.46 -10.45
C PRO A 123 -0.34 -3.93 -9.87
N HIS A 124 -0.39 -2.63 -9.51
CA HIS A 124 -1.59 -2.02 -8.91
C HIS A 124 -2.81 -2.07 -9.83
N SER A 125 -2.62 -1.98 -11.15
CA SER A 125 -3.76 -1.99 -12.10
C SER A 125 -4.42 -3.37 -12.24
N VAL A 126 -3.74 -4.42 -11.76
CA VAL A 126 -4.23 -5.80 -11.76
C VAL A 126 -4.45 -6.35 -10.35
N GLY A 127 -4.54 -5.48 -9.34
CA GLY A 127 -4.94 -5.87 -7.98
C GLY A 127 -3.82 -6.44 -7.12
N TYR A 128 -2.56 -6.12 -7.43
CA TYR A 128 -1.40 -6.52 -6.62
C TYR A 128 -0.72 -5.29 -6.04
N THR A 129 -0.20 -5.37 -4.80
CA THR A 129 0.80 -4.40 -4.30
C THR A 129 2.18 -5.02 -4.28
N THR A 130 3.20 -4.19 -4.48
CA THR A 130 4.59 -4.64 -4.54
C THR A 130 5.48 -3.72 -3.73
N HIS A 131 6.37 -4.31 -2.92
CA HIS A 131 7.44 -3.61 -2.25
C HIS A 131 8.79 -4.18 -2.72
N ILE A 132 9.70 -3.29 -3.10
CA ILE A 132 11.02 -3.67 -3.61
C ILE A 132 12.06 -2.92 -2.81
N ALA A 133 13.04 -3.66 -2.27
CA ALA A 133 14.12 -3.10 -1.49
C ALA A 133 15.45 -3.77 -1.82
N LEU A 134 16.54 -3.00 -1.73
CA LEU A 134 17.88 -3.57 -1.78
C LEU A 134 18.23 -4.09 -0.39
N ARG A 135 18.55 -5.39 -0.28
CA ARG A 135 18.95 -5.99 1.00
C ARG A 135 20.13 -6.93 0.82
N ARG A 136 20.89 -7.13 1.89
CA ARG A 136 21.77 -8.29 2.01
C ARG A 136 20.98 -9.42 2.65
N TYR A 137 20.88 -10.56 1.98
CA TYR A 137 20.27 -11.76 2.52
C TYR A 137 21.33 -12.86 2.56
N LYS A 138 21.57 -13.43 3.74
CA LYS A 138 22.64 -14.43 3.95
C LYS A 138 23.97 -14.01 3.32
N LYS A 139 24.40 -12.76 3.56
CA LYS A 139 25.61 -12.09 3.01
C LYS A 139 25.61 -11.82 1.49
N VAL A 140 24.64 -12.29 0.72
CA VAL A 140 24.50 -12.02 -0.74
C VAL A 140 23.76 -10.70 -0.98
N LYS A 141 24.22 -9.89 -1.94
CA LYS A 141 23.50 -8.67 -2.37
C LYS A 141 22.27 -9.07 -3.19
N THR A 142 21.08 -8.67 -2.71
CA THR A 142 19.80 -9.07 -3.32
C THR A 142 18.85 -7.90 -3.56
N ILE A 143 17.91 -8.11 -4.48
CA ILE A 143 16.64 -7.37 -4.55
C ILE A 143 15.61 -8.22 -3.79
N LEU A 144 15.16 -7.71 -2.64
CA LEU A 144 13.96 -8.22 -1.96
C LEU A 144 12.74 -7.74 -2.74
N VAL A 145 11.88 -8.69 -3.12
CA VAL A 145 10.61 -8.41 -3.75
C VAL A 145 9.51 -9.03 -2.91
N GLU A 146 8.62 -8.20 -2.39
CA GLU A 146 7.41 -8.63 -1.70
C GLU A 146 6.20 -8.27 -2.55
N VAL A 147 5.31 -9.23 -2.77
CA VAL A 147 4.11 -9.08 -3.59
C VAL A 147 2.91 -9.56 -2.80
N LYS A 148 1.86 -8.74 -2.75
CA LYS A 148 0.57 -9.13 -2.18
C LYS A 148 -0.50 -9.11 -3.25
N ASP A 149 -1.13 -10.26 -3.46
CA ASP A 149 -2.28 -10.44 -4.34
C ASP A 149 -3.56 -10.09 -3.58
N TYR A 150 -4.26 -9.05 -4.03
CA TYR A 150 -5.55 -8.60 -3.51
C TYR A 150 -6.67 -8.79 -4.53
N GLN A 151 -6.48 -9.52 -5.63
CA GLN A 151 -7.43 -9.57 -6.74
C GLN A 151 -8.84 -9.98 -6.32
N HIS A 152 -8.93 -11.04 -5.50
CA HIS A 152 -10.22 -11.51 -5.00
C HIS A 152 -10.90 -10.46 -4.12
N LEU A 153 -10.16 -9.90 -3.16
CA LEU A 153 -10.66 -8.85 -2.28
C LEU A 153 -11.11 -7.61 -3.06
N GLN A 154 -10.28 -7.16 -4.01
CA GLN A 154 -10.58 -6.03 -4.90
C GLN A 154 -11.87 -6.29 -5.69
N SER A 155 -12.09 -7.52 -6.18
CA SER A 155 -13.33 -7.90 -6.87
C SER A 155 -14.56 -7.79 -5.97
N LEU A 156 -14.47 -8.22 -4.71
CA LEU A 156 -15.56 -8.11 -3.74
C LEU A 156 -15.92 -6.64 -3.47
N TYR A 157 -14.91 -5.79 -3.24
CA TYR A 157 -15.13 -4.36 -3.04
C TYR A 157 -15.67 -3.68 -4.30
N LYS A 158 -15.13 -3.97 -5.49
CA LYS A 158 -15.67 -3.44 -6.76
C LYS A 158 -17.13 -3.83 -6.97
N LYS A 159 -17.51 -5.06 -6.63
CA LYS A 159 -18.90 -5.50 -6.67
C LYS A 159 -19.76 -4.69 -5.70
N ALA A 160 -19.36 -4.60 -4.44
CA ALA A 160 -20.08 -3.85 -3.41
C ALA A 160 -20.28 -2.37 -3.78
N ILE A 161 -19.24 -1.73 -4.32
CA ILE A 161 -19.28 -0.33 -4.78
C ILE A 161 -20.26 -0.17 -5.95
N ARG A 162 -20.14 -1.02 -6.99
CA ARG A 162 -20.97 -0.91 -8.19
C ARG A 162 -22.45 -1.19 -7.93
N THR A 163 -22.75 -2.10 -7.00
CA THR A 163 -24.14 -2.46 -6.66
C THR A 163 -24.67 -1.71 -5.46
N TYR A 164 -23.92 -0.76 -4.91
CA TYR A 164 -24.27 -0.02 -3.70
C TYR A 164 -24.75 -0.94 -2.57
N ASN A 165 -23.98 -2.02 -2.30
CA ASN A 165 -24.37 -3.03 -1.31
C ASN A 165 -23.15 -3.55 -0.54
N ALA A 166 -23.03 -3.12 0.72
CA ALA A 166 -21.91 -3.47 1.57
C ALA A 166 -22.04 -4.86 2.25
N LYS A 167 -23.17 -5.57 2.13
CA LYS A 167 -23.45 -6.83 2.87
C LYS A 167 -22.35 -7.87 2.64
N GLY A 168 -21.92 -8.05 1.39
CA GLY A 168 -20.91 -9.04 1.02
C GLY A 168 -19.50 -8.75 1.53
N ILE A 169 -19.24 -7.53 2.00
CA ILE A 169 -17.94 -7.14 2.58
C ILE A 169 -18.02 -6.89 4.09
N LYS A 170 -19.23 -6.82 4.69
CA LYS A 170 -19.45 -6.40 6.09
C LYS A 170 -18.50 -7.08 7.09
N HIS A 171 -18.31 -8.39 6.99
CA HIS A 171 -17.50 -9.17 7.94
C HIS A 171 -16.02 -9.31 7.56
N ILE A 172 -15.60 -8.78 6.41
CA ILE A 172 -14.21 -8.89 5.98
C ILE A 172 -13.34 -7.92 6.79
N GLN A 173 -12.42 -8.45 7.60
CA GLN A 173 -11.49 -7.64 8.38
C GLN A 173 -10.22 -7.26 7.60
N THR A 174 -9.91 -7.99 6.53
CA THR A 174 -8.71 -7.75 5.74
C THR A 174 -8.82 -6.43 5.00
N ARG A 175 -7.85 -5.53 5.22
CA ARG A 175 -7.81 -4.21 4.61
C ARG A 175 -7.36 -4.30 3.14
N LEU A 176 -8.14 -3.68 2.25
CA LEU A 176 -7.74 -3.44 0.87
C LEU A 176 -6.96 -2.11 0.78
N PRO A 177 -5.75 -2.09 0.21
CA PRO A 177 -5.00 -0.84 0.02
C PRO A 177 -5.75 0.17 -0.86
N LYS A 178 -5.74 1.45 -0.46
CA LYS A 178 -6.47 2.53 -1.16
C LYS A 178 -6.08 2.62 -2.64
N VAL A 179 -4.78 2.52 -2.93
CA VAL A 179 -4.21 2.56 -4.29
C VAL A 179 -4.85 1.57 -5.27
N LEU A 180 -5.47 0.50 -4.79
CA LEU A 180 -6.12 -0.51 -5.63
C LEU A 180 -7.59 -0.21 -5.94
N ILE A 181 -8.23 0.74 -5.26
CA ILE A 181 -9.70 0.91 -5.32
C ILE A 181 -10.16 2.36 -5.39
N ASP A 182 -9.32 3.32 -5.01
CA ASP A 182 -9.70 4.72 -4.81
C ASP A 182 -10.35 5.35 -6.06
N SER A 183 -9.73 5.22 -7.24
CA SER A 183 -10.29 5.75 -8.48
C SER A 183 -11.63 5.11 -8.86
N TYR A 184 -11.81 3.82 -8.57
CA TYR A 184 -13.06 3.10 -8.81
C TYR A 184 -14.14 3.57 -7.84
N TYR A 185 -13.79 3.73 -6.56
CA TYR A 185 -14.69 4.25 -5.55
C TYR A 185 -15.16 5.66 -5.89
N THR A 186 -14.25 6.59 -6.22
CA THR A 186 -14.57 7.98 -6.54
C THR A 186 -15.53 8.09 -7.72
N LYS A 187 -15.33 7.26 -8.77
CA LYS A 187 -16.25 7.19 -9.90
C LYS A 187 -17.68 6.83 -9.49
N TYR A 188 -17.86 5.79 -8.69
CA TYR A 188 -19.20 5.31 -8.31
C TYR A 188 -19.84 6.14 -7.20
N LYS A 189 -19.03 6.81 -6.36
CA LYS A 189 -19.50 7.81 -5.41
C LYS A 189 -20.18 8.97 -6.14
N ALA A 190 -19.57 9.47 -7.22
CA ALA A 190 -20.16 10.54 -8.03
C ALA A 190 -21.44 10.13 -8.76
N GLN A 191 -21.66 8.81 -8.95
CA GLN A 191 -22.84 8.27 -9.63
C GLN A 191 -23.99 7.90 -8.67
N ALA A 192 -23.78 7.97 -7.35
CA ALA A 192 -24.82 7.69 -6.36
C ALA A 192 -25.82 8.86 -6.34
N THR A 193 -27.04 8.64 -6.79
CA THR A 193 -28.08 9.67 -6.89
C THR A 193 -29.08 9.61 -5.74
N THR A 194 -29.26 8.44 -5.14
CA THR A 194 -30.19 8.24 -4.02
C THR A 194 -29.46 8.29 -2.67
N TRP A 195 -30.22 8.61 -1.63
CA TRP A 195 -29.72 8.61 -0.26
C TRP A 195 -29.21 7.23 0.17
N GLU A 196 -29.96 6.15 -0.11
CA GLU A 196 -29.55 4.77 0.21
C GLU A 196 -28.22 4.40 -0.48
N GLN A 197 -28.06 4.75 -1.76
CA GLN A 197 -26.80 4.50 -2.46
C GLN A 197 -25.65 5.26 -1.84
N SER A 198 -25.86 6.52 -1.47
CA SER A 198 -24.84 7.36 -0.83
C SER A 198 -24.41 6.79 0.52
N GLU A 199 -25.36 6.35 1.35
CA GLU A 199 -25.10 5.69 2.63
C GLU A 199 -24.23 4.43 2.44
N GLN A 200 -24.59 3.58 1.46
CA GLN A 200 -23.84 2.35 1.18
C GLN A 200 -22.40 2.64 0.71
N VAL A 201 -22.19 3.68 -0.09
CA VAL A 201 -20.85 4.13 -0.49
C VAL A 201 -20.04 4.59 0.73
N GLU A 202 -20.63 5.33 1.66
CA GLU A 202 -19.96 5.81 2.87
C GLU A 202 -19.58 4.66 3.83
N ILE A 203 -20.45 3.65 3.99
CA ILE A 203 -20.13 2.41 4.72
C ILE A 203 -18.92 1.72 4.08
N ILE A 204 -18.86 1.65 2.75
CA ILE A 204 -17.70 1.07 2.05
C ILE A 204 -16.44 1.94 2.27
N ALA A 205 -16.56 3.26 2.23
CA ALA A 205 -15.47 4.21 2.41
C ALA A 205 -14.82 4.11 3.80
N SER A 206 -15.64 4.05 4.83
CA SER A 206 -15.19 3.89 6.23
C SER A 206 -14.44 2.57 6.40
N LYS A 207 -14.94 1.48 5.80
CA LYS A 207 -14.27 0.18 5.81
C LYS A 207 -12.91 0.19 5.08
N LEU A 208 -12.83 0.94 4.00
CA LEU A 208 -11.57 1.19 3.27
C LEU A 208 -10.67 2.23 3.94
N ARG A 209 -11.17 2.92 4.97
CA ARG A 209 -10.52 4.05 5.66
C ARG A 209 -10.12 5.15 4.70
N LEU A 210 -10.90 5.40 3.65
CA LEU A 210 -10.57 6.40 2.64
C LEU A 210 -10.46 7.81 3.23
N ASN A 211 -11.18 8.07 4.32
CA ASN A 211 -11.21 9.36 5.01
C ASN A 211 -10.06 9.57 6.03
N GLU A 212 -9.22 8.57 6.30
CA GLU A 212 -8.04 8.73 7.18
C GLU A 212 -6.84 9.28 6.39
N PRO A 213 -6.01 10.19 6.95
CA PRO A 213 -4.79 10.68 6.30
C PRO A 213 -3.81 9.53 6.00
N ILE A 214 -3.14 9.61 4.86
CA ILE A 214 -2.19 8.59 4.37
C ILE A 214 -0.92 8.66 5.24
N PRO A 215 -0.41 7.54 5.79
CA PRO A 215 0.93 7.53 6.38
C PRO A 215 1.97 7.81 5.29
N GLU A 216 2.86 8.80 5.50
CA GLU A 216 3.83 9.39 4.55
C GLU A 216 4.77 8.42 3.79
N LYS A 217 4.70 7.10 4.00
CA LYS A 217 5.64 6.13 3.40
C LYS A 217 5.26 5.65 2.00
N GLU A 218 4.13 6.08 1.43
CA GLU A 218 3.65 5.59 0.11
C GLU A 218 3.72 6.62 -1.03
N GLU A 219 4.16 7.87 -0.80
CA GLU A 219 4.07 8.96 -1.80
C GLU A 219 5.23 9.08 -2.80
N ILE A 220 6.34 8.33 -2.65
CA ILE A 220 7.46 8.46 -3.59
C ILE A 220 7.25 7.60 -4.84
N SER A 221 6.28 7.96 -5.67
CA SER A 221 6.35 7.85 -7.13
C SER A 221 5.00 8.17 -7.73
N GLN A 222 4.78 9.43 -8.08
CA GLN A 222 4.18 9.91 -9.34
C GLN A 222 3.52 11.28 -9.12
N LYS A 223 4.31 12.34 -9.26
CA LYS A 223 3.80 13.64 -9.70
C LYS A 223 4.35 13.92 -11.10
N LYS A 224 3.45 14.09 -12.07
CA LYS A 224 3.52 15.13 -13.11
C LYS A 224 2.16 15.31 -13.80
N GLU A 225 1.78 16.58 -13.89
CA GLU A 225 0.56 17.21 -14.40
C GLU A 225 0.19 16.87 -15.85
N VAL A 226 -1.05 17.18 -16.25
CA VAL A 226 -1.38 18.27 -17.20
C VAL A 226 -2.81 18.79 -16.92
N GLU A 227 -2.97 20.12 -16.92
CA GLU A 227 -4.19 20.93 -16.77
C GLU A 227 -4.95 21.24 -18.08
N ALA A 228 -6.14 21.86 -17.89
CA ALA A 228 -6.85 22.88 -18.71
C ALA A 228 -8.29 22.44 -19.11
N LYS A 229 -9.38 23.24 -19.06
CA LYS A 229 -9.64 24.70 -19.24
C LYS A 229 -11.03 25.15 -18.67
N ILE A 230 -11.11 26.43 -18.19
CA ILE A 230 -12.07 27.57 -18.45
C ILE A 230 -13.60 27.35 -18.13
N THR A 231 -14.42 28.19 -17.45
CA THR A 231 -14.68 29.67 -17.36
C THR A 231 -15.63 29.96 -16.16
N THR A 232 -15.56 31.11 -15.46
CA THR A 232 -16.63 32.13 -15.17
C THR A 232 -16.21 33.12 -14.06
N ASP A 233 -15.75 34.32 -14.44
CA ASP A 233 -14.97 35.28 -13.60
C ASP A 233 -15.77 36.32 -12.75
N ILE A 234 -17.06 36.15 -12.45
CA ILE A 234 -17.81 37.22 -11.73
C ILE A 234 -18.40 36.79 -10.37
N GLU A 235 -18.67 35.49 -10.14
CA GLU A 235 -19.03 34.97 -8.81
C GLU A 235 -17.80 34.50 -7.99
N GLU A 236 -16.68 34.21 -8.67
CA GLU A 236 -15.49 33.58 -8.09
C GLU A 236 -14.81 34.42 -6.99
N ASN A 237 -14.86 35.75 -7.11
CA ASN A 237 -14.13 36.65 -6.23
C ASN A 237 -14.70 36.68 -4.79
N ASN A 238 -16.01 36.53 -4.64
CA ASN A 238 -16.66 36.44 -3.32
C ASN A 238 -16.51 35.05 -2.71
N THR A 239 -16.61 33.99 -3.52
CA THR A 239 -16.40 32.62 -3.06
C THR A 239 -14.96 32.37 -2.63
N GLU A 240 -13.96 32.94 -3.30
CA GLU A 240 -12.56 32.72 -2.94
C GLU A 240 -12.19 33.46 -1.63
N GLN A 241 -12.74 34.64 -1.39
CA GLN A 241 -12.60 35.34 -0.11
C GLN A 241 -13.28 34.58 1.04
N LEU A 242 -14.50 34.09 0.81
CA LEU A 242 -15.23 33.30 1.81
C LEU A 242 -14.52 31.97 2.11
N TYR A 243 -14.01 31.30 1.08
CA TYR A 243 -13.21 30.09 1.24
C TYR A 243 -11.94 30.38 2.05
N THR A 244 -11.22 31.45 1.71
CA THR A 244 -10.00 31.85 2.43
C THR A 244 -10.28 32.16 3.89
N TYR A 245 -11.38 32.85 4.21
CA TYR A 245 -11.80 33.11 5.58
C TYR A 245 -12.05 31.81 6.34
N TYR A 246 -12.86 30.89 5.80
CA TYR A 246 -13.14 29.60 6.44
C TYR A 246 -11.93 28.66 6.47
N LEU A 247 -10.93 28.86 5.61
CA LEU A 247 -9.71 28.06 5.59
C LEU A 247 -8.65 28.55 6.57
N LYS A 248 -8.65 29.84 6.93
CA LYS A 248 -7.58 30.43 7.75
C LYS A 248 -8.07 31.00 9.07
N ASN A 249 -9.20 31.70 9.07
CA ASN A 249 -9.57 32.59 10.16
C ASN A 249 -10.75 32.09 10.99
N ALA A 250 -11.71 31.38 10.40
CA ALA A 250 -12.91 30.94 11.13
C ALA A 250 -12.56 30.04 12.33
N SER A 251 -13.24 30.25 13.45
CA SER A 251 -13.18 29.39 14.63
C SER A 251 -13.76 28.00 14.36
N TYR A 252 -13.57 27.05 15.30
CA TYR A 252 -14.18 25.72 15.21
C TYR A 252 -15.71 25.81 15.07
N TYR A 253 -16.37 26.57 15.93
CA TYR A 253 -17.84 26.66 15.92
C TYR A 253 -18.39 27.34 14.67
N GLU A 254 -17.74 28.41 14.19
CA GLU A 254 -18.15 29.07 12.94
C GLU A 254 -18.01 28.14 11.74
N LEU A 255 -16.88 27.44 11.62
CA LEU A 255 -16.67 26.49 10.53
C LEU A 255 -17.60 25.28 10.63
N ASN A 256 -17.82 24.75 11.83
CA ASN A 256 -18.70 23.61 12.05
C ASN A 256 -20.16 23.95 11.72
N ASN A 257 -20.63 25.13 12.15
CA ASN A 257 -21.98 25.61 11.86
C ASN A 257 -22.16 25.86 10.37
N PHE A 258 -21.18 26.50 9.72
CA PHE A 258 -21.19 26.68 8.28
C PHE A 258 -21.25 25.34 7.55
N LEU A 259 -20.33 24.40 7.85
CA LEU A 259 -20.30 23.08 7.21
C LEU A 259 -21.57 22.24 7.44
N SER A 260 -22.34 22.56 8.47
CA SER A 260 -23.63 21.94 8.79
C SER A 260 -24.82 22.60 8.09
N SER A 261 -24.63 23.77 7.47
CA SER A 261 -25.67 24.46 6.70
C SER A 261 -25.92 23.77 5.35
N SER A 262 -27.15 23.92 4.84
CA SER A 262 -27.55 23.41 3.53
C SER A 262 -26.76 24.03 2.39
N GLU A 263 -26.35 25.29 2.53
CA GLU A 263 -25.72 26.08 1.47
C GLU A 263 -24.22 25.80 1.35
N ALA A 264 -23.54 25.42 2.44
CA ALA A 264 -22.08 25.31 2.46
C ALA A 264 -21.48 24.36 1.43
N ARG A 265 -22.23 23.32 1.05
CA ARG A 265 -21.80 22.35 0.02
C ARG A 265 -21.98 22.89 -1.39
N SER A 266 -22.95 23.77 -1.63
CA SER A 266 -23.16 24.43 -2.93
C SER A 266 -22.27 25.66 -3.13
N THR A 267 -21.74 26.26 -2.06
CA THR A 267 -20.92 27.49 -2.13
C THR A 267 -19.50 27.28 -2.63
N PHE A 268 -18.91 26.09 -2.43
CA PHE A 268 -17.50 25.84 -2.72
C PHE A 268 -17.28 24.67 -3.66
N SER A 269 -16.17 24.70 -4.39
CA SER A 269 -15.73 23.53 -5.13
C SER A 269 -15.55 22.34 -4.18
N THR A 270 -15.70 21.12 -4.70
CA THR A 270 -15.57 19.91 -3.89
C THR A 270 -14.21 19.84 -3.17
N THR A 271 -13.14 20.30 -3.83
CA THR A 271 -11.79 20.37 -3.24
C THR A 271 -11.75 21.35 -2.07
N GLN A 272 -12.26 22.57 -2.26
CA GLN A 272 -12.34 23.60 -1.22
C GLN A 272 -13.18 23.12 -0.02
N TYR A 273 -14.38 22.59 -0.26
CA TYR A 273 -15.24 22.07 0.80
C TYR A 273 -14.59 20.92 1.60
N ASN A 274 -13.88 20.01 0.92
CA ASN A 274 -13.16 18.94 1.61
C ASN A 274 -11.97 19.46 2.44
N ASN A 275 -11.25 20.48 1.94
CA ASN A 275 -10.20 21.14 2.72
C ASN A 275 -10.76 21.79 3.98
N LEU A 276 -11.93 22.42 3.88
CA LEU A 276 -12.65 22.97 5.03
C LEU A 276 -13.06 21.87 6.02
N LYS A 277 -13.54 20.71 5.56
CA LYS A 277 -13.81 19.57 6.45
C LYS A 277 -12.58 19.05 7.18
N ILE A 278 -11.46 18.91 6.48
CA ILE A 278 -10.19 18.49 7.09
C ILE A 278 -9.74 19.52 8.14
N ARG A 279 -9.86 20.81 7.83
CA ARG A 279 -9.58 21.89 8.79
C ARG A 279 -10.50 21.79 10.01
N ASN A 280 -11.80 21.54 9.81
CA ASN A 280 -12.76 21.43 10.90
C ASN A 280 -12.39 20.30 11.86
N GLN A 281 -11.97 19.14 11.34
CA GLN A 281 -11.50 18.02 12.17
C GLN A 281 -10.26 18.37 12.99
N ARG A 282 -9.31 19.13 12.41
CA ARG A 282 -8.12 19.60 13.15
C ARG A 282 -8.50 20.61 14.23
N LEU A 283 -9.46 21.49 13.94
CA LEU A 283 -9.96 22.46 14.92
C LEU A 283 -10.78 21.78 16.02
N GLU A 284 -11.53 20.73 15.71
CA GLU A 284 -12.25 19.90 16.68
C GLU A 284 -11.27 19.23 17.65
N GLU A 285 -10.22 18.58 17.13
CA GLU A 285 -9.18 17.95 17.95
C GLU A 285 -8.45 18.98 18.81
N LYS A 286 -8.10 20.14 18.24
CA LYS A 286 -7.48 21.24 18.99
C LYS A 286 -8.40 21.76 20.09
N ASN A 287 -9.67 22.00 19.78
CA ASN A 287 -10.66 22.49 20.75
C ASN A 287 -10.91 21.47 21.86
N LEU A 288 -10.98 20.17 21.53
CA LEU A 288 -11.08 19.09 22.52
C LEU A 288 -9.86 19.07 23.45
N LEU A 289 -8.66 19.25 22.92
CA LEU A 289 -7.44 19.29 23.73
C LEU A 289 -7.37 20.54 24.61
N GLU A 290 -7.80 21.70 24.13
CA GLU A 290 -7.70 22.97 24.86
C GLU A 290 -8.85 23.17 25.86
N ASN A 291 -10.08 22.90 25.43
CA ASN A 291 -11.31 23.27 26.15
C ASN A 291 -12.18 22.06 26.52
N GLY A 292 -11.86 20.85 26.04
CA GLY A 292 -12.65 19.65 26.31
C GLY A 292 -12.65 19.23 27.77
N SER A 293 -13.73 18.60 28.19
CA SER A 293 -13.85 18.04 29.54
C SER A 293 -12.94 16.81 29.73
N LEU A 294 -12.65 16.48 30.98
CA LEU A 294 -11.86 15.29 31.32
C LEU A 294 -12.52 14.01 30.79
N GLU A 295 -13.85 13.93 30.84
CA GLU A 295 -14.62 12.79 30.35
C GLU A 295 -14.54 12.64 28.82
N GLU A 296 -14.64 13.74 28.08
CA GLU A 296 -14.51 13.75 26.63
C GLU A 296 -13.12 13.33 26.18
N LEU A 297 -12.07 13.81 26.88
CA LEU A 297 -10.69 13.42 26.63
C LEU A 297 -10.46 11.91 26.89
N ILE A 298 -10.98 11.38 28.00
CA ILE A 298 -10.88 9.95 28.33
C ILE A 298 -11.64 9.09 27.30
N THR A 299 -12.83 9.52 26.91
CA THR A 299 -13.67 8.80 25.94
C THR A 299 -12.99 8.76 24.57
N THR A 300 -12.36 9.86 24.17
CA THR A 300 -11.58 9.95 22.94
C THR A 300 -10.33 9.06 23.03
N TYR A 301 -9.58 9.10 24.14
CA TYR A 301 -8.43 8.22 24.36
C TYR A 301 -8.77 6.71 24.38
N LYS A 302 -10.00 6.36 24.76
CA LYS A 302 -10.47 4.96 24.68
C LYS A 302 -10.57 4.49 23.22
N LYS A 303 -10.98 5.37 22.31
CA LYS A 303 -11.11 5.09 20.87
C LYS A 303 -9.77 5.20 20.14
N ASP A 304 -9.00 6.25 20.42
CA ASP A 304 -7.69 6.51 19.86
C ASP A 304 -6.64 6.61 20.96
N LYS A 305 -5.72 5.64 20.99
CA LYS A 305 -4.68 5.52 22.02
C LYS A 305 -3.52 6.52 21.87
N SER A 306 -3.74 7.63 21.17
CA SER A 306 -2.75 8.68 20.97
C SER A 306 -2.18 9.20 22.31
N PRO A 307 -0.85 9.36 22.43
CA PRO A 307 -0.20 9.81 23.66
C PRO A 307 -0.56 11.26 24.02
N ILE A 308 -0.98 12.09 23.06
CA ILE A 308 -1.33 13.50 23.28
C ILE A 308 -2.56 13.60 24.22
N TYR A 309 -3.59 12.79 23.98
CA TYR A 309 -4.76 12.74 24.87
C TYR A 309 -4.39 12.25 26.27
N LYS A 310 -3.54 11.21 26.37
CA LYS A 310 -3.06 10.72 27.67
C LYS A 310 -2.35 11.82 28.46
N GLN A 311 -1.48 12.60 27.82
CA GLN A 311 -0.79 13.72 28.46
C GLN A 311 -1.77 14.78 28.95
N LYS A 312 -2.75 15.17 28.11
CA LYS A 312 -3.71 16.21 28.48
C LYS A 312 -4.66 15.77 29.60
N ILE A 313 -5.10 14.51 29.61
CA ILE A 313 -5.88 13.90 30.71
C ILE A 313 -5.11 14.02 32.03
N MET A 314 -3.83 13.62 32.05
CA MET A 314 -3.01 13.70 33.26
C MET A 314 -2.82 15.15 33.74
N GLN A 315 -2.62 16.10 32.81
CA GLN A 315 -2.55 17.52 33.14
C GLN A 315 -3.84 18.00 33.80
N ARG A 316 -5.00 17.66 33.23
CA ARG A 316 -6.31 18.12 33.74
C ARG A 316 -6.66 17.52 35.09
N ILE A 317 -6.32 16.26 35.33
CA ILE A 317 -6.44 15.62 36.66
C ILE A 317 -5.61 16.39 37.69
N LYS A 318 -4.37 16.76 37.34
CA LYS A 318 -3.49 17.53 38.23
C LYS A 318 -4.04 18.93 38.52
N GLU A 319 -4.58 19.62 37.51
CA GLU A 319 -5.23 20.94 37.68
C GLU A 319 -6.45 20.86 38.60
N ILE A 320 -7.27 19.80 38.49
CA ILE A 320 -8.42 19.58 39.38
C ILE A 320 -7.95 19.34 40.82
N GLN A 321 -6.96 18.46 41.01
CA GLN A 321 -6.37 18.17 42.32
C GLN A 321 -5.65 19.35 42.99
N GLN A 322 -5.33 20.40 42.24
CA GLN A 322 -4.69 21.62 42.76
C GLN A 322 -5.70 22.74 43.06
N ASN A 323 -6.91 22.63 42.52
CA ASN A 323 -8.00 23.60 42.71
C ASN A 323 -9.09 23.09 43.66
N GLU A 324 -9.00 21.83 44.10
CA GLU A 324 -9.61 21.28 45.32
C GLU A 324 -8.63 21.42 46.49
#